data_AF-A0A5S9W3X6-F1
#
_entry.id   AF-A0A5S9W3X6-F1
#
_cell.length_a   1.000
_cell.length_b   1.000
_cell.length_c   1.000
_cell.angle_alpha   90.00
_cell.angle_beta   90.00
_cell.angle_gamma   90.00
#
_symmetry.space_group_name_H-M   'P 1'
#
loop_
_entity.id
_entity.type
_entity.pdbx_description
1 polymer ?
#
loop_
_entity_poly.entity_id
_entity_poly.type
_entity_poly.pdbx_seq_one_letter_code
_entity_poly.pdbx_strand_id
1 'polypeptide(L)'
;MAGEGSKPKATVDDAYAYIRAVKSTFHNDPDKYDDFMAIMKNFKARKIDRNTCIEEVKELLKGHRDLISGFNAFLPKCLEIADWYNIEGR
;
A
#
# COMPACT_ATOMS: atom_id res chain seq x y z
N MET A 1 -16.72 6.23 -26.44
CA MET A 1 -15.37 5.89 -25.94
C MET A 1 -15.31 6.36 -24.49
N ALA A 2 -15.46 5.44 -23.53
CA ALA A 2 -15.43 5.80 -22.12
C ALA A 2 -13.99 6.20 -21.74
N GLY A 3 -13.80 7.47 -21.40
CA GLY A 3 -12.53 7.94 -20.84
C GLY A 3 -12.30 7.21 -19.53
N GLU A 4 -11.32 6.31 -19.52
CA GLU A 4 -10.78 5.75 -18.28
C GLU A 4 -10.33 6.91 -17.42
N GLY A 5 -11.15 7.28 -16.43
CA GLY A 5 -10.84 8.33 -15.46
C GLY A 5 -9.54 7.97 -14.76
N SER A 6 -8.43 8.47 -15.29
CA SER A 6 -7.10 8.33 -14.72
C SER A 6 -7.16 9.03 -13.38
N LYS A 7 -7.02 8.28 -12.28
CA LYS A 7 -6.75 8.89 -10.98
C LYS A 7 -5.57 9.85 -11.16
N PRO A 8 -5.60 11.06 -10.57
CA PRO A 8 -4.44 11.94 -10.59
C PRO A 8 -3.24 11.14 -10.10
N LYS A 9 -2.14 11.18 -10.86
CA LYS A 9 -0.91 10.47 -10.47
C LYS A 9 -0.49 11.02 -9.11
N ALA A 10 -0.41 10.15 -8.12
CA ALA A 10 0.08 10.52 -6.80
C ALA A 10 1.46 11.20 -6.94
N THR A 11 1.62 12.31 -6.24
CA THR A 11 2.84 13.11 -6.27
C THR A 11 3.87 12.58 -5.28
N VAL A 12 5.10 13.11 -5.36
CA VAL A 12 6.14 12.81 -4.37
C VAL A 12 5.74 13.28 -2.97
N ASP A 13 5.02 14.40 -2.86
CA ASP A 13 4.52 14.89 -1.57
C ASP A 13 3.49 13.93 -0.96
N ASP A 14 2.57 13.41 -1.78
CA ASP A 14 1.59 12.40 -1.35
C ASP A 14 2.29 11.15 -0.83
N ALA A 15 3.39 10.72 -1.47
CA ALA A 15 4.18 9.59 -1.01
C ALA A 15 4.81 9.85 0.37
N TYR A 16 5.37 11.04 0.60
CA TYR A 16 5.91 11.41 1.91
C TYR A 16 4.82 11.53 2.98
N ALA A 17 3.65 12.05 2.63
CA ALA A 17 2.49 12.08 3.53
C ALA A 17 2.04 10.66 3.90
N TYR A 18 1.97 9.74 2.92
CA TYR A 18 1.60 8.35 3.15
C TYR A 18 2.59 7.62 4.06
N ILE A 19 3.90 7.75 3.82
CA ILE A 19 4.92 7.11 4.67
C ILE A 19 4.83 7.64 6.11
N ARG A 20 4.56 8.94 6.30
CA ARG A 20 4.31 9.52 7.62
C ARG A 20 3.07 8.93 8.29
N ALA A 21 1.98 8.73 7.54
CA ALA A 21 0.77 8.10 8.07
C ALA A 21 1.05 6.66 8.53
N VAL A 22 1.73 5.85 7.72
CA VAL A 22 2.14 4.47 8.08
C VAL A 22 2.99 4.48 9.36
N LYS A 23 3.98 5.36 9.44
CA LYS A 23 4.84 5.52 10.63
C LYS A 23 4.04 5.92 11.88
N SER A 24 3.07 6.82 11.72
CA SER A 24 2.22 7.28 12.82
C SER A 24 1.27 6.20 13.30
N THR A 25 0.71 5.39 12.40
CA THR A 25 -0.18 4.28 12.78
C THR A 25 0.57 3.21 13.55
N PHE A 26 1.79 2.86 13.09
CA PHE A 26 2.65 1.86 13.74
C PHE A 26 3.63 2.46 14.74
N HIS A 27 3.31 3.61 15.35
CA HIS A 27 4.23 4.28 16.28
C HIS A 27 4.57 3.44 17.53
N ASN A 28 3.66 2.54 17.93
CA ASN A 28 3.86 1.59 19.04
C ASN A 28 4.48 0.26 18.59
N ASP A 29 4.65 0.05 17.28
CA ASP A 29 5.09 -1.20 16.66
C ASP A 29 6.10 -0.89 15.54
N PRO A 30 7.34 -0.52 15.92
CA PRO A 30 8.35 -0.08 14.95
C PRO A 30 8.72 -1.18 13.95
N ASP A 31 8.62 -2.45 14.34
CA ASP A 31 8.90 -3.59 13.47
C ASP A 31 7.99 -3.59 12.24
N LYS A 32 6.69 -3.28 12.39
CA LYS A 32 5.78 -3.14 11.24
C LYS A 32 6.16 -2.02 10.27
N TYR A 33 6.69 -0.90 10.78
CA TYR A 33 7.18 0.16 9.91
C TYR A 33 8.45 -0.28 9.15
N ASP A 34 9.35 -0.98 9.81
CA ASP A 34 10.55 -1.54 9.18
C ASP A 34 10.21 -2.61 8.13
N ASP A 35 9.23 -3.47 8.40
CA ASP A 35 8.71 -4.45 7.43
C ASP A 35 8.14 -3.75 6.19
N PHE A 36 7.35 -2.69 6.36
CA PHE A 36 6.83 -1.89 5.25
C PHE A 36 7.98 -1.33 4.39
N MET A 37 9.02 -0.78 5.03
CA MET A 37 10.21 -0.29 4.35
C MET A 37 10.99 -1.40 3.66
N ALA A 38 11.06 -2.60 4.25
CA ALA A 38 11.72 -3.76 3.66
C ALA A 38 11.00 -4.23 2.38
N ILE A 39 9.66 -4.29 2.40
CA ILE A 39 8.85 -4.62 1.22
C ILE A 39 9.12 -3.62 0.08
N MET A 40 9.10 -2.32 0.38
CA MET A 40 9.38 -1.26 -0.61
C MET A 40 10.80 -1.36 -1.19
N LYS A 41 11.80 -1.64 -0.34
CA LYS A 41 13.19 -1.86 -0.78
C LYS A 41 13.31 -3.08 -1.68
N ASN A 42 12.68 -4.20 -1.30
CA ASN A 42 12.70 -5.43 -2.08
C ASN A 42 12.03 -5.25 -3.44
N PHE A 43 10.91 -4.52 -3.49
CA PHE A 43 10.24 -4.16 -4.75
C PHE A 43 11.14 -3.27 -5.63
N LYS A 44 11.76 -2.23 -5.06
CA LYS A 44 12.69 -1.34 -5.79
C LYS A 44 13.93 -2.10 -6.31
N ALA A 45 14.42 -3.07 -5.52
CA ALA A 45 15.53 -3.95 -5.90
C ALA A 45 15.13 -5.07 -6.88
N ARG A 46 13.86 -5.13 -7.32
CA ARG A 46 13.30 -6.19 -8.16
C ARG A 46 13.49 -7.61 -7.58
N LYS A 47 13.55 -7.73 -6.25
CA LYS A 47 13.60 -9.02 -5.54
C LYS A 47 12.22 -9.66 -5.43
N ILE A 48 11.18 -8.84 -5.37
CA ILE A 48 9.79 -9.28 -5.36
C ILE A 48 9.05 -8.60 -6.52
N ASP A 49 8.09 -9.31 -7.08
CA ASP A 49 7.23 -8.79 -8.12
C ASP A 49 6.15 -7.87 -7.56
N ARG A 50 5.48 -7.17 -8.47
CA ARG A 50 4.37 -6.28 -8.14
C ARG A 50 3.27 -6.99 -7.33
N ASN A 51 2.86 -8.18 -7.74
CA ASN A 51 1.79 -8.92 -7.06
C ASN A 51 2.19 -9.26 -5.62
N THR A 52 3.40 -9.79 -5.43
CA THR A 52 3.95 -10.08 -4.10
C THR A 52 4.05 -8.83 -3.24
N CYS A 53 4.50 -7.70 -3.80
CA CYS A 53 4.53 -6.42 -3.07
C CYS A 53 3.13 -6.00 -2.59
N ILE A 54 2.11 -6.15 -3.44
CA ILE A 54 0.72 -5.83 -3.09
C ILE A 54 0.20 -6.76 -1.99
N GLU A 55 0.45 -8.07 -2.08
CA GLU A 55 0.03 -9.05 -1.07
C GLU A 55 0.68 -8.80 0.29
N GLU A 56 1.99 -8.57 0.33
CA GLU A 56 2.73 -8.30 1.57
C GLU A 56 2.28 -6.98 2.23
N VAL A 57 2.06 -5.91 1.42
CA VAL A 57 1.52 -4.65 1.94
C VAL A 57 0.09 -4.84 2.45
N LYS A 58 -0.73 -5.64 1.77
CA LYS A 58 -2.10 -5.94 2.17
C LYS A 58 -2.14 -6.64 3.53
N GLU A 59 -1.30 -7.66 3.72
CA GLU A 59 -1.20 -8.40 4.98
C GLU A 59 -0.66 -7.52 6.12
N LEU A 60 0.39 -6.73 5.86
CA LEU A 60 0.98 -5.84 6.85
C LEU A 60 0.01 -4.76 7.33
N LEU A 61 -0.81 -4.24 6.42
CA LEU A 61 -1.81 -3.20 6.68
C LEU A 61 -3.18 -3.76 7.04
N LYS A 62 -3.29 -5.07 7.30
CA LYS A 62 -4.55 -5.72 7.69
C LYS A 62 -5.13 -5.02 8.93
N GLY A 63 -6.42 -4.69 8.87
CA GLY A 63 -7.12 -3.91 9.89
C GLY A 63 -6.99 -2.38 9.75
N HIS A 64 -6.13 -1.88 8.86
CA HIS A 64 -5.91 -0.45 8.62
C HIS A 64 -6.41 -0.01 7.25
N ARG A 65 -7.73 0.06 7.10
CA ARG A 65 -8.40 0.41 5.83
C ARG A 65 -7.96 1.76 5.26
N ASP A 66 -7.69 2.75 6.11
CA ASP A 66 -7.21 4.07 5.69
C ASP A 66 -5.84 3.99 5.01
N LEU A 67 -4.94 3.16 5.52
CA LEU A 67 -3.61 2.96 4.92
C LEU A 67 -3.73 2.19 3.60
N ILE A 68 -4.56 1.15 3.53
CA ILE A 68 -4.81 0.42 2.27
C ILE A 68 -5.37 1.36 1.20
N SER A 69 -6.31 2.24 1.57
CA SER A 69 -6.86 3.25 0.66
C SER A 69 -5.79 4.23 0.18
N GLY A 70 -4.92 4.70 1.09
CA GLY A 70 -3.77 5.52 0.75
C GLY A 70 -2.82 4.81 -0.23
N PHE A 71 -2.55 3.51 -0.05
CA PHE A 71 -1.73 2.73 -0.97
C PHE A 71 -2.37 2.61 -2.36
N ASN A 72 -3.68 2.38 -2.43
CA ASN A 72 -4.45 2.30 -3.69
C ASN A 72 -4.45 3.61 -4.50
N ALA A 73 -4.08 4.74 -3.90
CA ALA A 73 -3.89 6.00 -4.63
C ALA A 73 -2.62 5.98 -5.50
N PHE A 74 -1.62 5.14 -5.16
CA PHE A 74 -0.38 4.96 -5.92
C PHE A 74 -0.48 3.86 -6.98
N LEU A 75 -1.56 3.09 -6.98
CA LEU A 75 -1.80 1.99 -7.91
C LEU A 75 -2.76 2.42 -9.03
N PRO A 76 -2.58 1.92 -10.27
CA PRO A 76 -3.59 2.06 -11.30
C PRO A 76 -4.85 1.26 -10.93
N LYS A 77 -6.01 1.65 -11.46
CA LYS A 77 -7.32 1.09 -11.10
C LYS A 77 -7.41 -0.44 -11.16
N CYS A 78 -6.77 -1.07 -12.15
CA CYS A 78 -6.80 -2.53 -12.33
C CYS A 78 -5.99 -3.31 -11.28
N LEU A 79 -5.24 -2.63 -10.41
CA LEU A 79 -4.37 -3.23 -9.38
C LEU A 79 -4.78 -2.82 -7.96
N GLU A 80 -5.90 -2.11 -7.80
CA GLU A 80 -6.37 -1.70 -6.49
C GLU A 80 -6.66 -2.92 -5.60
N ILE A 81 -6.26 -2.81 -4.34
CA ILE A 81 -6.59 -3.77 -3.30
C ILE A 81 -8.07 -3.57 -2.95
N ALA A 82 -8.96 -4.31 -3.62
CA ALA A 82 -10.41 -4.26 -3.41
C ALA A 82 -10.89 -5.35 -2.42
N ASP A 83 -10.24 -6.52 -2.43
CA ASP A 83 -10.61 -7.69 -1.61
C ASP A 83 -10.11 -7.63 -0.17
N TRP A 84 -10.11 -6.46 0.48
CA TRP A 84 -9.75 -6.36 1.90
C TRP A 84 -10.87 -6.85 2.83
N TYR A 85 -12.12 -6.95 2.34
CA TYR A 85 -13.27 -7.46 3.11
C TYR A 85 -13.22 -8.98 3.35
N ASN A 86 -12.50 -9.73 2.51
CA ASN A 86 -12.41 -11.20 2.62
C ASN A 86 -11.29 -11.70 3.56
N ILE A 87 -10.45 -10.81 4.12
CA ILE A 87 -9.32 -11.19 4.98
C ILE A 87 -9.71 -11.32 6.47
N GLU A 88 -10.87 -10.77 6.87
CA GLU A 88 -11.36 -10.86 8.26
C GLU A 88 -12.12 -12.17 8.56
N GLY A 89 -12.24 -13.07 7.58
CA GLY A 89 -13.12 -14.25 7.64
C GLY A 89 -12.46 -15.61 7.46
N ARG A 90 -11.17 -15.77 7.75
CA ARG A 90 -10.52 -17.10 7.75
C ARG A 90 -9.75 -17.37 9.03
#